data_AF-A0A9D2RJN1-F1
#
_entry.id   AF-A0A9D2RJN1-F1
#
_cell.length_a   1.000
_cell.length_b   1.000
_cell.length_c   1.000
_cell.angle_alpha   90.00
_cell.angle_beta   90.00
_cell.angle_gamma   90.00
#
_symmetry.space_group_name_H-M   'P 1'
#
loop_
_entity.id
_entity.type
_entity.pdbx_description
1 polymer ?
#
loop_
_entity_poly.entity_id
_entity_poly.type
_entity_poly.pdbx_seq_one_letter_code
_entity_poly.pdbx_strand_id
1 'polypeptide(L)'
;MSTVTTSDRSFSLLKGETLLDGLERTGHEVEYQCRSGYCGACRLTLLSGSVTYLDTPLAFIDQSEILPCCCVVNEPIRLECRTHSQGELALNTDQQDFEF
;
A
#
# COMPACT_ATOMS: atom_id res chain seq x y z
N MET A 1 -7.66 -16.50 -7.95
CA MET A 1 -6.44 -15.75 -7.61
C MET A 1 -6.73 -14.30 -7.96
N SER A 2 -6.59 -13.40 -7.00
CA SER A 2 -6.93 -11.98 -7.20
C SER A 2 -5.70 -11.25 -7.74
N THR A 3 -5.84 -10.59 -8.90
CA THR A 3 -4.74 -9.86 -9.55
C THR A 3 -4.75 -8.41 -9.12
N VAL A 4 -3.62 -7.92 -8.64
CA VAL A 4 -3.42 -6.53 -8.24
C VAL A 4 -2.58 -5.85 -9.30
N THR A 5 -3.06 -4.73 -9.81
CA THR A 5 -2.33 -3.89 -10.75
C THR A 5 -2.01 -2.56 -10.09
N THR A 6 -0.75 -2.16 -10.07
CA THR A 6 -0.33 -0.86 -9.58
C THR A 6 0.03 0.06 -10.76
N SER A 7 0.51 1.26 -10.45
CA SER A 7 0.99 2.20 -11.46
C SER A 7 2.25 1.69 -12.19
N ASP A 8 3.08 0.90 -11.50
CA ASP A 8 4.34 0.37 -12.04
C ASP A 8 4.23 -1.06 -12.60
N ARG A 9 3.54 -1.98 -11.90
CA ARG A 9 3.50 -3.40 -12.27
C ARG A 9 2.21 -4.10 -11.85
N SER A 10 2.03 -5.35 -12.28
CA SER A 10 0.94 -6.20 -11.79
C SER A 10 1.48 -7.48 -11.17
N PHE A 11 0.77 -7.99 -10.17
CA PHE A 11 1.11 -9.21 -9.45
C PHE A 11 -0.15 -9.91 -8.95
N SER A 12 -0.03 -11.18 -8.55
CA SER A 12 -1.11 -11.94 -7.95
C SER A 12 -0.92 -12.06 -6.44
N LEU A 13 -2.02 -11.94 -5.69
CA LEU A 13 -2.03 -12.17 -4.25
C LEU A 13 -1.98 -13.67 -3.93
N LEU A 14 -1.17 -14.02 -2.93
CA LEU A 14 -1.06 -15.38 -2.43
C LEU A 14 -2.21 -15.70 -1.45
N LYS A 15 -2.48 -16.99 -1.26
CA LYS A 15 -3.54 -17.42 -0.32
C LYS A 15 -3.13 -17.10 1.12
N GLY A 16 -3.96 -16.32 1.81
CA GLY A 16 -3.71 -15.88 3.19
C GLY A 16 -2.82 -14.64 3.31
N GLU A 17 -2.41 -14.04 2.20
CA GLU A 17 -1.66 -12.79 2.13
C GLU A 17 -2.63 -11.61 2.14
N THR A 18 -2.32 -10.54 2.91
CA THR A 18 -3.06 -9.28 2.80
C THR A 18 -2.64 -8.50 1.57
N LEU A 19 -3.42 -7.50 1.17
CA LEU A 19 -3.02 -6.63 0.07
C LEU A 19 -1.69 -5.90 0.39
N LEU A 20 -1.50 -5.50 1.65
CA LEU A 20 -0.26 -4.87 2.13
C LEU A 20 0.93 -5.81 1.98
N ASP A 21 0.82 -7.07 2.41
CA ASP A 21 1.91 -8.05 2.30
C ASP A 21 2.30 -8.27 0.83
N GLY A 22 1.33 -8.32 -0.09
CA GLY A 22 1.58 -8.46 -1.51
C GLY A 22 2.32 -7.25 -2.11
N LEU A 23 1.98 -6.04 -1.66
CA LEU A 23 2.65 -4.80 -2.06
C LEU A 23 4.09 -4.76 -1.53
N GLU A 24 4.30 -5.07 -0.24
CA GLU A 24 5.64 -5.17 0.37
C GLU A 24 6.51 -6.21 -0.37
N ARG A 25 5.98 -7.42 -0.60
CA ARG A 25 6.68 -8.52 -1.29
C ARG A 25 7.12 -8.14 -2.71
N THR A 26 6.39 -7.24 -3.35
CA THR A 26 6.66 -6.82 -4.74
C THR A 26 7.49 -5.54 -4.84
N GLY A 27 7.93 -5.00 -3.69
CA GLY A 27 8.81 -3.83 -3.60
C GLY A 27 8.09 -2.50 -3.78
N HIS A 28 6.79 -2.45 -3.47
CA HIS A 28 6.03 -1.20 -3.47
C HIS A 28 6.30 -0.38 -2.20
N GLU A 29 6.37 0.92 -2.37
CA GLU A 29 6.49 1.86 -1.27
C GLU A 29 5.09 2.14 -0.72
N VAL A 30 4.77 1.51 0.41
CA VAL A 30 3.51 1.68 1.12
C VAL A 30 3.85 2.03 2.56
N GLU A 31 3.38 3.18 3.02
CA GLU A 31 3.51 3.56 4.42
C GLU A 31 2.63 2.66 5.29
N TYR A 32 3.11 2.16 6.42
CA TYR A 32 2.26 1.42 7.35
C TYR A 32 2.79 1.57 8.77
N GLN A 33 1.88 1.47 9.75
CA GLN A 33 2.24 1.54 11.17
C GLN A 33 1.56 0.40 11.95
N CYS A 34 0.23 0.40 11.99
CA CYS A 34 -0.54 -0.49 12.86
C CYS A 34 -0.84 -1.87 12.26
N ARG A 35 -0.86 -2.01 10.93
CA ARG A 35 -1.25 -3.24 10.20
C ARG A 35 -2.63 -3.82 10.58
N SER A 36 -3.48 -3.04 11.24
CA SER A 36 -4.80 -3.50 11.72
C SER A 36 -5.96 -2.59 11.33
N GLY A 37 -5.74 -1.60 10.46
CA GLY A 37 -6.82 -0.78 9.90
C GLY A 37 -7.34 0.36 10.79
N TYR A 38 -6.67 0.65 11.91
CA TYR A 38 -7.11 1.69 12.86
C TYR A 38 -6.37 3.03 12.69
N CYS A 39 -5.14 3.00 12.17
CA CYS A 39 -4.28 4.18 12.07
C CYS A 39 -4.39 4.94 10.74
N GLY A 40 -4.91 4.31 9.68
CA GLY A 40 -5.00 4.92 8.35
C GLY A 40 -3.67 5.18 7.64
N ALA A 41 -2.53 4.79 8.22
CA ALA A 41 -1.20 5.04 7.64
C ALA A 41 -1.00 4.38 6.27
N CYS A 42 -1.63 3.22 6.04
CA CYS A 42 -1.48 2.46 4.80
C CYS A 42 -2.46 2.83 3.69
N ARG A 43 -3.13 3.97 3.79
CA ARG A 43 -4.09 4.40 2.78
C ARG A 43 -3.47 4.40 1.38
N LEU A 44 -4.21 3.90 0.40
CA LEU A 44 -3.85 3.94 -1.01
C LEU A 44 -5.07 4.29 -1.85
N THR A 45 -4.85 5.00 -2.96
CA THR A 45 -5.92 5.34 -3.90
C THR A 45 -6.29 4.13 -4.76
N LEU A 46 -7.56 3.74 -4.75
CA LEU A 46 -8.15 2.75 -5.64
C LEU A 46 -8.58 3.42 -6.94
N LEU A 47 -7.89 3.08 -8.03
CA LEU A 47 -8.15 3.60 -9.37
C LEU A 47 -9.26 2.81 -10.08
N SER A 48 -9.39 1.50 -9.79
CA SER A 48 -10.40 0.64 -10.42
C SER A 48 -10.65 -0.65 -9.64
N GLY A 49 -11.86 -1.18 -9.77
CA GLY A 49 -12.34 -2.37 -9.05
C GLY A 49 -12.93 -2.01 -7.69
N SER A 50 -13.13 -3.00 -6.83
CA SER A 50 -13.62 -2.81 -5.47
C SER A 50 -12.92 -3.76 -4.49
N VAL A 51 -12.87 -3.34 -3.23
CA VAL A 51 -12.40 -4.16 -2.11
C VAL A 51 -13.49 -4.26 -1.06
N THR A 52 -13.45 -5.32 -0.27
CA THR A 52 -14.39 -5.52 0.85
C THR A 52 -13.61 -5.50 2.15
N TYR A 53 -14.24 -5.08 3.24
CA TYR A 53 -13.66 -5.14 4.58
C TYR A 53 -14.43 -6.17 5.40
N LEU A 54 -13.71 -7.09 6.06
CA LEU A 54 -14.32 -8.02 7.02
C LEU A 54 -14.78 -7.27 8.27
N ASP A 55 -13.93 -6.35 8.74
CA ASP A 55 -14.22 -5.42 9.82
C ASP A 55 -14.16 -4.00 9.27
N THR A 56 -15.21 -3.21 9.53
CA THR A 56 -15.25 -1.81 9.12
C THR A 56 -14.09 -1.04 9.76
N PRO A 57 -13.22 -0.40 8.96
CA PRO A 57 -12.09 0.33 9.50
C PRO A 57 -12.58 1.52 10.33
N LEU A 58 -11.90 1.78 11.45
CA LEU A 58 -12.16 2.95 12.30
C LEU A 58 -11.58 4.24 11.71
N ALA A 59 -10.64 4.10 10.77
CA ALA A 59 -10.05 5.23 10.07
C ALA A 59 -11.02 5.79 9.02
N PHE A 60 -11.15 7.10 8.98
CA PHE A 60 -11.90 7.80 7.95
C PHE A 60 -11.07 7.83 6.66
N ILE A 61 -11.58 7.18 5.61
CA ILE A 61 -10.96 7.12 4.28
C ILE A 61 -11.98 7.58 3.24
N ASP A 62 -11.51 8.17 2.14
CA ASP A 62 -12.37 8.54 1.03
C ASP A 62 -12.92 7.32 0.28
N GLN A 63 -13.99 7.51 -0.50
CA GLN A 63 -14.57 6.43 -1.32
C GLN A 63 -13.59 5.88 -2.36
N SER A 64 -12.61 6.69 -2.75
CA SER A 64 -11.54 6.35 -3.68
C SER A 64 -10.31 5.78 -2.97
N GLU A 65 -10.31 5.67 -1.64
CA GLU A 65 -9.18 5.21 -0.85
C GLU A 65 -9.47 3.87 -0.20
N ILE A 66 -8.42 3.08 0.02
CA ILE A 66 -8.51 1.78 0.68
C ILE A 66 -7.40 1.55 1.69
N LEU A 67 -7.64 0.64 2.64
CA LEU A 67 -6.63 0.19 3.61
C LEU A 67 -6.15 -1.23 3.27
N PRO A 68 -4.97 -1.38 2.64
CA PRO A 68 -4.44 -2.66 2.19
C PRO A 68 -4.12 -3.64 3.33
N CYS A 69 -3.98 -3.16 4.57
CA CYS A 69 -3.71 -4.03 5.72
C CYS A 69 -4.93 -4.85 6.19
N CYS A 70 -6.16 -4.43 5.86
CA CYS A 70 -7.37 -5.10 6.34
C CYS A 70 -8.45 -5.30 5.26
N CYS A 71 -8.21 -4.87 4.03
CA CYS A 71 -9.12 -5.12 2.92
C CYS A 71 -8.94 -6.54 2.35
N VAL A 72 -10.02 -7.06 1.80
CA VAL A 72 -10.10 -8.33 1.07
C VAL A 72 -10.35 -8.03 -0.39
N VAL A 73 -9.48 -8.58 -1.24
CA VAL A 73 -9.53 -8.39 -2.70
C VAL A 73 -10.22 -9.60 -3.33
N ASN A 74 -11.48 -9.42 -3.74
CA ASN A 74 -12.29 -10.48 -4.35
C ASN A 74 -12.26 -10.47 -5.89
N GLU A 75 -11.79 -9.38 -6.48
CA GLU A 75 -11.75 -9.15 -7.92
C GLU A 75 -10.42 -8.48 -8.32
N PRO A 76 -10.06 -8.41 -9.61
CA PRO A 76 -8.87 -7.69 -10.02
C PRO A 76 -9.02 -6.18 -9.77
N ILE A 77 -8.07 -5.60 -9.04
CA ILE A 77 -8.09 -4.17 -8.66
C ILE A 77 -6.90 -3.41 -9.24
N ARG A 78 -7.06 -2.10 -9.39
CA ARG A 78 -5.99 -1.18 -9.76
C ARG A 78 -5.77 -0.12 -8.69
N LEU A 79 -4.51 0.05 -8.26
CA LEU A 79 -4.10 0.94 -7.18
C LEU A 79 -3.08 1.96 -7.67
N GLU A 80 -3.14 3.15 -7.10
CA GLU A 80 -2.07 4.14 -7.22
C GLU A 80 -1.00 3.84 -6.17
N CYS A 81 0.04 3.14 -6.58
CA CYS A 81 1.18 2.81 -5.72
C CYS A 81 2.41 2.60 -6.60
N ARG A 82 3.56 3.06 -6.12
CA ARG A 82 4.82 2.99 -6.87
C ARG A 82 5.81 2.02 -6.23
N THR A 83 6.71 1.47 -7.04
CA THR A 83 7.82 0.65 -6.55
C THR A 83 9.05 1.49 -6.22
N HIS A 84 9.85 1.02 -5.26
CA HIS A 84 11.06 1.69 -4.75
C HIS A 84 12.22 1.77 -5.78
N SER A 85 11.94 1.71 -7.08
CA SER A 85 13.00 1.67 -8.10
C SER A 85 12.52 2.17 -9.47
N GLN A 86 12.51 3.49 -9.64
CA GLN A 86 12.85 4.16 -10.90
C GLN A 86 13.67 5.43 -10.60
N GLY A 87 15.01 5.31 -10.66
CA GLY A 87 15.93 6.44 -10.93
C GLY A 87 16.17 7.50 -9.84
N GLU A 88 17.07 7.20 -8.90
CA GLU A 88 18.19 8.03 -8.38
C GLU A 88 18.07 9.58 -8.13
N LEU A 89 18.54 9.97 -6.91
CA LEU A 89 18.97 11.29 -6.35
C LEU A 89 17.86 12.28 -5.90
N ALA A 90 17.78 12.80 -4.66
CA ALA A 90 18.82 13.08 -3.68
C ALA A 90 18.28 13.08 -2.23
N LEU A 91 18.83 12.20 -1.38
CA LEU A 91 19.17 12.60 -0.02
C LEU A 91 20.69 12.71 -0.01
N ASN A 92 21.18 13.88 -0.43
CA ASN A 92 22.50 14.30 0.00
C ASN A 92 22.45 14.34 1.53
N THR A 93 23.32 13.55 2.11
CA THR A 93 23.82 13.64 3.46
C THR A 93 24.09 15.11 3.83
N ASP A 94 23.20 15.72 4.58
CA ASP A 94 23.42 16.97 5.31
C ASP A 94 22.70 16.82 6.66
N GLN A 95 23.32 16.97 7.81
CA GLN A 95 24.71 16.94 8.22
C GLN A 95 24.57 16.59 9.70
N GLN A 96 25.30 15.57 10.14
CA GLN A 96 25.51 15.35 11.56
C GLN A 96 26.44 16.47 12.02
N ASP A 97 25.91 17.67 12.28
CA ASP A 97 26.66 18.72 12.97
C ASP A 97 26.36 18.64 14.46
N PHE A 98 27.15 17.76 15.06
CA PHE A 98 27.44 17.74 16.47
C PHE A 98 28.61 18.71 16.64
N GLU A 99 28.37 20.00 16.87
CA GLU A 99 29.40 20.89 17.43
C GLU A 99 29.01 21.40 18.82
N PHE A 100 30.05 21.35 19.65
CA PHE A 100 30.20 21.87 21.01
C PHE A 100 30.21 23.41 21.03
#